data_AF-A0A3B8K4G9-F1
#
_entry.id   AF-A0A3B8K4G9-F1
#
_cell.length_a   1.000
_cell.length_b   1.000
_cell.length_c   1.000
_cell.angle_alpha   90.00
_cell.angle_beta   90.00
_cell.angle_gamma   90.00
#
_symmetry.space_group_name_H-M   'P 1'
#
loop_
_entity.id
_entity.type
_entity.pdbx_description
1 polymer ?
#
loop_
_entity_poly.entity_id
_entity_poly.type
_entity_poly.pdbx_seq_one_letter_code
_entity_poly.pdbx_strand_id
1 'polypeptide(L)'
;MTDLEAYVAQPGRDDLVKQVREKINELGISYIYYQFISVTGRIVGKGIPADHWERTAERGFQLVYGSTANLFIDRHGDYIGYGPEAMELVGIPDPETFCQLPWDKR
;
A
#
# COMPACT_ATOMS: atom_id res chain seq x y z
N MET A 1 -14.75 -13.92 8.73
CA MET A 1 -14.37 -12.85 7.81
C MET A 1 -13.54 -11.87 8.60
N THR A 2 -12.28 -11.65 8.21
CA THR A 2 -11.41 -10.63 8.80
C THR A 2 -11.81 -9.24 8.28
N ASP A 3 -11.38 -8.18 8.95
CA ASP A 3 -11.64 -6.80 8.49
C ASP A 3 -11.04 -6.55 7.10
N LEU A 4 -9.89 -7.18 6.79
CA LEU A 4 -9.28 -7.13 5.47
C LEU A 4 -10.18 -7.79 4.41
N GLU A 5 -10.70 -8.97 4.69
CA GLU A 5 -11.62 -9.67 3.78
C GLU A 5 -12.91 -8.87 3.56
N ALA A 6 -13.45 -8.25 4.62
CA ALA A 6 -14.63 -7.40 4.53
C ALA A 6 -14.37 -6.13 3.71
N TYR A 7 -13.20 -5.51 3.86
CA TYR A 7 -12.80 -4.34 3.06
C TYR A 7 -12.63 -4.70 1.58
N VAL A 8 -11.95 -5.81 1.27
CA VAL A 8 -11.76 -6.27 -0.12
C VAL A 8 -13.09 -6.65 -0.77
N ALA A 9 -14.04 -7.19 0.00
CA ALA A 9 -15.36 -7.61 -0.48
C ALA A 9 -16.40 -6.48 -0.53
N GLN A 10 -16.02 -5.21 -0.31
CA GLN A 10 -16.96 -4.10 -0.36
C GLN A 10 -17.65 -4.01 -1.74
N PRO A 11 -18.99 -3.83 -1.78
CA PRO A 11 -19.71 -3.69 -3.05
C PRO A 11 -19.15 -2.55 -3.91
N GLY A 12 -18.92 -2.82 -5.20
CA GLY A 12 -18.42 -1.86 -6.17
C GLY A 12 -16.90 -1.66 -6.17
N ARG A 13 -16.17 -2.24 -5.20
CA ARG A 13 -14.71 -2.14 -5.16
C ARG A 13 -14.05 -2.84 -6.36
N ASP A 14 -14.61 -3.95 -6.82
CA ASP A 14 -14.10 -4.69 -7.98
C ASP A 14 -14.18 -3.86 -9.27
N ASP A 15 -15.23 -3.07 -9.43
CA ASP A 15 -15.38 -2.14 -10.54
C ASP A 15 -14.37 -0.99 -10.47
N LEU A 16 -14.10 -0.46 -9.27
CA LEU A 16 -13.03 0.54 -9.07
C LEU A 16 -11.65 -0.04 -9.40
N VAL A 17 -11.37 -1.28 -9.02
CA VAL A 17 -10.11 -1.96 -9.37
C VAL A 17 -9.93 -2.08 -10.88
N LYS A 18 -11.01 -2.41 -11.63
CA LYS A 18 -11.00 -2.46 -13.10
C LYS A 18 -10.76 -1.07 -13.71
N GLN A 19 -11.43 -0.04 -13.20
CA GLN A 19 -11.25 1.35 -13.66
C GLN A 19 -9.81 1.84 -13.47
N VAL A 20 -9.18 1.52 -12.33
CA VAL A 20 -7.76 1.84 -12.10
C VAL A 20 -6.86 1.09 -13.08
N ARG A 21 -7.15 -0.18 -13.40
CA ARG A 21 -6.41 -0.92 -14.45
C ARG A 21 -6.53 -0.23 -15.81
N GLU A 22 -7.73 0.17 -16.20
CA GLU A 22 -7.94 0.93 -17.45
C GLU A 22 -7.10 2.21 -17.44
N LYS A 23 -7.07 2.93 -16.31
CA LYS A 23 -6.29 4.16 -16.17
C LYS A 23 -4.78 3.93 -16.22
N ILE A 24 -4.29 2.87 -15.59
CA ILE A 24 -2.89 2.43 -15.67
C ILE A 24 -2.50 2.21 -17.13
N ASN A 25 -3.33 1.51 -17.90
CA ASN A 25 -3.08 1.21 -19.30
C ASN A 25 -3.14 2.47 -20.18
N GLU A 26 -4.16 3.32 -19.99
CA GLU A 26 -4.33 4.58 -20.71
C GLU A 26 -3.12 5.51 -20.53
N LEU A 27 -2.59 5.59 -19.31
CA LEU A 27 -1.47 6.47 -18.94
C LEU A 27 -0.09 5.82 -19.10
N GLY A 28 0.00 4.55 -19.53
CA GLY A 28 1.27 3.85 -19.68
C GLY A 28 2.06 3.68 -18.37
N ILE A 29 1.39 3.56 -17.23
CA ILE A 29 2.05 3.46 -15.91
C ILE A 29 2.71 2.08 -15.78
N SER A 30 4.03 2.07 -15.56
CA SER A 30 4.81 0.83 -15.40
C SER A 30 5.05 0.43 -13.95
N TYR A 31 4.97 1.38 -13.01
CA TYR A 31 5.20 1.17 -11.57
C TYR A 31 4.21 1.98 -10.75
N ILE A 32 3.78 1.43 -9.63
CA ILE A 32 2.87 2.09 -8.68
C ILE A 32 3.58 2.18 -7.33
N TYR A 33 3.53 3.36 -6.72
CA TYR A 33 4.00 3.56 -5.35
C TYR A 33 2.83 3.46 -4.37
N TYR A 34 2.80 2.35 -3.63
CA TYR A 34 1.79 2.10 -2.60
C TYR A 34 2.27 2.71 -1.29
N GLN A 35 1.52 3.69 -0.77
CA GLN A 35 1.98 4.50 0.35
C GLN A 35 0.97 4.54 1.50
N PHE A 36 1.51 4.74 2.70
CA PHE A 36 0.75 5.07 3.90
C PHE A 36 1.56 6.03 4.78
N ILE A 37 0.91 6.59 5.79
CA ILE A 37 1.51 7.59 6.67
C ILE A 37 1.90 6.91 7.98
N SER A 38 3.18 7.04 8.34
CA SER A 38 3.69 6.60 9.65
C SER A 38 3.15 7.47 10.79
N VAL A 39 3.23 6.99 12.03
CA VAL A 39 2.80 7.71 13.24
C VAL A 39 3.49 9.08 13.39
N THR A 40 4.70 9.25 12.84
CA THR A 40 5.42 10.54 12.87
C THR A 40 5.14 11.43 11.65
N GLY A 41 4.15 11.09 10.82
CA GLY A 41 3.75 11.90 9.66
C GLY A 41 4.64 11.77 8.42
N ARG A 42 5.48 10.72 8.33
CA ARG A 42 6.27 10.46 7.11
C ARG A 42 5.53 9.52 6.17
N ILE A 43 5.63 9.78 4.87
CA ILE A 43 5.19 8.87 3.82
C ILE A 43 6.18 7.71 3.76
N VAL A 44 5.64 6.50 3.89
CA VAL A 44 6.37 5.23 3.72
C VAL A 44 5.59 4.36 2.74
N GLY A 45 6.27 3.44 2.06
CA GLY A 45 5.59 2.68 1.02
C GLY A 45 6.48 1.72 0.26
N LYS A 46 5.91 1.12 -0.79
CA LYS A 46 6.55 0.12 -1.65
C LYS A 46 6.25 0.41 -3.10
N GLY A 47 7.28 0.46 -3.93
CA GLY A 47 7.15 0.47 -5.38
C GLY A 47 6.93 -0.96 -5.88
N ILE A 48 5.88 -1.18 -6.67
CA ILE A 48 5.57 -2.49 -7.28
C ILE A 48 5.25 -2.28 -8.75
N PRO A 49 5.70 -3.17 -9.67
CA PRO A 49 5.31 -3.13 -11.07
C PRO A 49 3.78 -3.11 -11.24
N ALA A 50 3.29 -2.32 -12.18
CA ALA A 50 1.87 -2.13 -12.41
C ALA A 50 1.15 -3.43 -12.85
N ASP A 51 1.88 -4.41 -13.40
CA ASP A 51 1.38 -5.74 -13.75
C ASP A 51 0.79 -6.51 -12.56
N HIS A 52 1.13 -6.11 -11.33
CA HIS A 52 0.63 -6.76 -10.11
C HIS A 52 -0.57 -6.04 -9.48
N TRP A 53 -1.09 -4.97 -10.10
CA TRP A 53 -2.16 -4.14 -9.54
C TRP A 53 -3.33 -4.94 -8.95
N GLU A 54 -3.95 -5.85 -9.70
CA GLU A 54 -5.13 -6.60 -9.24
C GLU A 54 -4.78 -7.52 -8.07
N ARG A 55 -3.64 -8.22 -8.15
CA ARG A 55 -3.16 -9.09 -7.07
C ARG A 55 -2.87 -8.29 -5.81
N THR A 56 -2.26 -7.12 -5.93
CA THR A 56 -2.00 -6.23 -4.80
C THR A 56 -3.29 -5.61 -4.26
N ALA A 57 -4.26 -5.31 -5.11
CA ALA A 57 -5.57 -4.81 -4.70
C ALA A 57 -6.42 -5.88 -3.99
N GLU A 58 -6.22 -7.16 -4.28
CA GLU A 58 -6.89 -8.29 -3.63
C GLU A 58 -6.19 -8.72 -2.33
N ARG A 59 -4.86 -8.90 -2.38
CA ARG A 59 -4.10 -9.57 -1.30
C ARG A 59 -3.20 -8.63 -0.50
N GLY A 60 -3.05 -7.39 -0.96
CA GLY A 60 -2.13 -6.42 -0.39
C GLY A 60 -0.67 -6.65 -0.73
N PHE A 61 0.15 -5.78 -0.16
CA PHE A 61 1.60 -5.91 -0.13
C PHE A 61 2.09 -6.03 1.30
N GLN A 62 3.23 -6.69 1.47
CA GLN A 62 3.86 -6.84 2.77
C GLN A 62 4.99 -5.85 2.98
N LEU A 63 5.12 -5.39 4.23
CA LEU A 63 6.20 -4.56 4.72
C LEU A 63 6.46 -4.87 6.21
N VAL A 64 7.67 -4.62 6.69
CA VAL A 64 7.99 -4.70 8.13
C VAL A 64 7.04 -3.80 8.93
N TYR A 65 6.42 -4.34 9.98
CA TYR A 65 5.38 -3.61 10.71
C TYR A 65 5.93 -2.33 11.37
N GLY A 66 7.16 -2.38 11.89
CA GLY A 66 7.87 -1.23 12.47
C GLY A 66 8.03 -0.02 11.52
N SER A 67 7.83 -0.19 10.21
CA SER A 67 7.78 0.95 9.26
C SER A 67 6.68 1.96 9.60
N THR A 68 5.59 1.53 10.26
CA THR A 68 4.55 2.41 10.80
C THR A 68 5.08 3.42 11.82
N ALA A 69 6.23 3.15 12.44
CA ALA A 69 6.96 4.03 13.34
C ALA A 69 8.34 4.43 12.79
N ASN A 70 8.55 4.35 11.47
CA ASN A 70 9.83 4.65 10.80
C ASN A 70 11.02 3.86 11.32
N LEU A 71 10.80 2.65 11.84
CA LEU A 71 11.85 1.81 12.43
C LEU A 71 12.61 2.52 13.55
N PHE A 72 11.98 3.48 14.22
CA PHE A 72 12.58 4.14 15.36
C PHE A 72 12.68 3.21 16.56
N ILE A 73 13.74 3.43 17.33
CA ILE A 73 13.97 2.79 18.62
C ILE A 73 13.76 3.81 19.73
N ASP A 74 13.38 3.33 20.91
CA ASP A 74 13.32 4.13 22.12
C ASP A 74 14.72 4.33 22.73
N ARG A 75 14.78 4.95 23.92
CA ARG A 75 16.04 5.21 24.63
C ARG A 75 16.71 3.95 25.20
N HIS A 76 15.98 2.84 25.27
CA HIS A 76 16.46 1.54 25.75
C HIS A 76 17.00 0.67 24.61
N GLY A 77 16.76 1.08 23.35
CA GLY A 77 17.20 0.37 22.16
C GLY A 77 16.12 -0.51 21.55
N ASP A 78 14.89 -0.44 22.05
CA ASP A 78 13.77 -1.27 21.61
C ASP A 78 12.96 -0.58 20.51
N TYR A 79 12.50 -1.35 19.51
CA TYR A 79 11.66 -0.80 18.45
C TYR A 79 10.36 -0.19 19.02
N ILE A 80 10.03 1.00 18.54
CA ILE A 80 8.73 1.62 18.84
C ILE A 80 7.66 0.86 18.05
N GLY A 81 6.78 0.15 18.76
CA GLY A 81 5.72 -0.65 18.18
C GLY A 81 6.12 -2.12 18.05
N TYR A 82 6.40 -2.57 16.82
CA TYR A 82 6.66 -3.97 16.50
C TYR A 82 8.13 -4.19 16.13
N GLY A 83 8.74 -5.20 16.73
CA GLY A 83 10.12 -5.60 16.46
C GLY A 83 10.30 -6.34 15.12
N PRO A 84 11.56 -6.64 14.74
CA PRO A 84 11.89 -7.31 13.48
C PRO A 84 11.41 -8.76 13.42
N GLU A 85 11.12 -9.37 14.57
CA GLU A 85 10.57 -10.72 14.71
C GLU A 85 9.05 -10.78 14.52
N ALA A 86 8.37 -9.63 14.50
CA ALA A 86 6.93 -9.58 14.32
C ALA A 86 6.52 -9.96 12.89
N MET A 87 5.28 -10.43 12.74
CA MET A 87 4.69 -10.62 11.42
C MET A 87 4.62 -9.29 10.67
N GLU A 88 4.87 -9.35 9.36
CA GLU A 88 4.75 -8.18 8.49
C GLU A 88 3.33 -7.63 8.47
N LEU A 89 3.20 -6.32 8.26
CA LEU A 89 1.90 -5.73 7.97
C LEU A 89 1.45 -6.10 6.56
N VAL A 90 0.14 -6.03 6.33
CA VAL A 90 -0.47 -6.12 5.00
C VAL A 90 -1.12 -4.79 4.67
N GLY A 91 -0.62 -4.11 3.64
CA GLY A 91 -1.23 -2.89 3.10
C GLY A 91 -2.13 -3.23 1.92
N ILE A 92 -3.42 -2.88 2.01
CA ILE A 92 -4.37 -2.97 0.89
C ILE A 92 -4.49 -1.56 0.27
N PRO A 93 -4.28 -1.38 -1.05
CA PRO A 93 -4.52 -0.10 -1.68
C PRO A 93 -6.00 0.24 -1.70
N ASP A 94 -6.26 1.54 -1.54
CA ASP A 94 -7.56 2.14 -1.83
C ASP A 94 -7.59 2.60 -3.29
N PRO A 95 -8.38 1.96 -4.17
CA PRO A 95 -8.44 2.32 -5.59
C PRO A 95 -8.87 3.76 -5.85
N GLU A 96 -9.68 4.36 -4.98
CA GLU A 96 -10.20 5.73 -5.16
C GLU A 96 -9.08 6.78 -5.05
N THR A 97 -7.95 6.42 -4.44
CA THR A 97 -6.80 7.31 -4.22
C THR A 97 -5.78 7.29 -5.36
N PHE A 98 -5.99 6.47 -6.40
CA PHE A 98 -5.05 6.34 -7.50
C PHE A 98 -4.87 7.66 -8.25
N CYS A 99 -3.62 8.09 -8.41
CA CYS A 99 -3.26 9.25 -9.22
C CYS A 99 -1.89 9.06 -9.87
N GLN A 100 -1.74 9.58 -11.09
CA GLN A 100 -0.43 9.72 -11.72
C GLN A 100 0.36 10.84 -11.03
N LEU A 101 1.64 10.58 -10.80
CA LEU A 101 2.54 11.59 -10.24
C LEU A 101 2.66 12.78 -11.20
N PRO A 102 2.42 14.02 -10.74
CA PRO A 102 2.33 15.18 -11.63
C PRO A 102 3.67 15.53 -12.29
N TRP A 103 4.79 15.07 -11.74
CA TRP A 103 6.14 15.25 -12.27
C TRP A 103 6.62 14.11 -13.19
N ASP A 104 5.85 13.02 -13.33
CA ASP A 104 6.20 11.88 -14.18
C ASP A 104 5.04 11.51 -15.11
N LYS A 105 4.73 12.42 -16.05
CA LYS A 105 3.64 12.30 -17.03
C LYS A 105 4.08 11.77 -18.39
N ARG A 106 5.15 10.99 -18.43
CA ARG A 106 5.72 10.48 -19.69
C ARG A 106 4.68 9.77 -20.54
#